data_AF-I0X600-F1
#
_entry.id   AF-I0X600-F1
#
_cell.length_a   1.000
_cell.length_b   1.000
_cell.length_c   1.000
_cell.angle_alpha   90.00
_cell.angle_beta   90.00
_cell.angle_gamma   90.00
#
_symmetry.space_group_name_H-M   'P 1'
#
loop_
_entity.id
_entity.type
_entity.pdbx_description
1 polymer ?
#
loop_
_entity_poly.entity_id
_entity_poly.type
_entity_poly.pdbx_seq_one_letter_code
_entity_poly.pdbx_strand_id
1 'polypeptide(L)'
;MIFTEYLINNTNLSHSSIEHYEGGLRAINKLAIEEKLIDEPLEELSIGELEIVFELLRHNSSFINKDTVGRRMYSNSLRHFISYKKSESHLKVDEKLIESIQHDKMLSVTEKESLIKSRIGQGIFREKF
;
A
#
# COMPACT_ATOMS: atom_id res chain seq x y z
N MET A 1 -3.41 -10.03 0.27
CA MET A 1 -3.02 -9.62 -1.09
C MET A 1 -1.58 -9.16 -1.01
N ILE A 2 -0.66 -9.70 -1.81
CA ILE A 2 0.74 -9.25 -1.80
C ILE A 2 0.94 -8.03 -2.72
N PHE A 3 2.04 -7.29 -2.55
CA PHE A 3 2.30 -6.04 -3.28
C PHE A 3 2.16 -6.15 -4.81
N THR A 4 2.68 -7.23 -5.41
CA THR A 4 2.60 -7.44 -6.87
C THR A 4 1.17 -7.70 -7.34
N GLU A 5 0.38 -8.48 -6.59
CA GLU A 5 -1.05 -8.68 -6.86
C GLU A 5 -1.83 -7.36 -6.76
N TYR A 6 -1.51 -6.51 -5.79
CA TYR A 6 -2.11 -5.18 -5.69
C TYR A 6 -1.86 -4.37 -6.97
N LEU A 7 -0.63 -4.38 -7.50
CA LEU A 7 -0.31 -3.66 -8.73
C LEU A 7 -1.06 -4.22 -9.94
N ILE A 8 -1.15 -5.55 -10.07
CA ILE A 8 -1.90 -6.20 -11.16
C ILE A 8 -3.37 -5.77 -11.13
N ASN A 9 -3.98 -5.72 -9.95
CA ASN A 9 -5.42 -5.48 -9.82
C ASN A 9 -5.81 -4.00 -9.81
N ASN A 10 -4.89 -3.08 -9.51
CA ASN A 10 -5.20 -1.67 -9.25
C ASN A 10 -4.47 -0.70 -10.20
N THR A 11 -3.70 -1.20 -11.16
CA THR A 11 -2.96 -0.36 -12.12
C THR A 11 -3.00 -0.96 -13.53
N ASN A 12 -2.66 -0.16 -14.54
CA ASN A 12 -2.52 -0.63 -15.92
C ASN A 12 -1.05 -0.93 -16.28
N LEU A 13 -0.22 -1.28 -15.28
CA LEU A 13 1.20 -1.53 -15.46
C LEU A 13 1.43 -2.87 -16.17
N SER A 14 2.45 -2.91 -17.03
CA SER A 14 2.92 -4.17 -17.61
C SER A 14 3.52 -5.07 -16.54
N HIS A 15 3.54 -6.38 -16.79
CA HIS A 15 4.20 -7.33 -15.89
C HIS A 15 5.67 -6.97 -15.65
N SER A 16 6.40 -6.58 -16.70
CA SER A 16 7.79 -6.10 -16.59
C SER A 16 7.94 -4.87 -15.70
N SER A 17 6.98 -3.94 -15.71
CA SER A 17 7.00 -2.77 -14.84
C SER A 17 6.77 -3.17 -13.37
N ILE A 18 5.93 -4.16 -13.13
CA ILE A 18 5.65 -4.69 -11.79
C ILE A 18 6.90 -5.38 -11.22
N GLU A 19 7.57 -6.21 -12.01
CA GLU A 19 8.85 -6.83 -11.62
C GLU A 19 9.93 -5.78 -11.32
N HIS A 20 10.01 -4.74 -12.16
CA HIS A 20 10.89 -3.60 -11.90
C HIS A 20 10.56 -2.90 -10.59
N TYR A 21 9.28 -2.72 -10.26
CA TYR A 21 8.91 -2.05 -9.02
C TYR A 21 9.19 -2.89 -7.77
N GLU A 22 8.94 -4.19 -7.84
CA GLU A 22 9.32 -5.14 -6.79
C GLU A 22 10.84 -5.18 -6.59
N GLY A 23 11.62 -5.24 -7.67
CA GLY A 23 13.08 -5.15 -7.62
C GLY A 23 13.58 -3.81 -7.09
N GLY A 24 12.90 -2.71 -7.45
CA GLY A 24 13.17 -1.37 -6.93
C GLY A 24 12.98 -1.30 -5.42
N LEU A 25 11.93 -1.91 -4.86
CA LEU A 25 11.73 -1.97 -3.40
C LEU A 25 12.85 -2.71 -2.70
N ARG A 26 13.26 -3.87 -3.20
CA ARG A 26 14.39 -4.62 -2.63
C ARG A 26 15.67 -3.78 -2.57
N ALA A 27 15.94 -3.02 -3.64
CA ALA A 27 17.09 -2.15 -3.69
C ALA A 27 16.99 -0.95 -2.73
N ILE A 28 15.80 -0.38 -2.55
CA ILE A 28 15.56 0.70 -1.59
C ILE A 28 15.71 0.19 -0.16
N ASN A 29 15.13 -0.97 0.16
CA ASN A 29 15.24 -1.59 1.48
C ASN A 29 16.71 -1.78 1.86
N LYS A 30 17.50 -2.37 0.95
CA LYS A 30 18.94 -2.53 1.13
C LYS A 30 19.65 -1.19 1.35
N LEU A 31 19.41 -0.21 0.48
CA LEU A 31 20.06 1.10 0.59
C LEU A 31 19.68 1.83 1.89
N ALA A 32 18.41 1.78 2.30
CA ALA A 32 17.94 2.44 3.52
C ALA A 32 18.57 1.83 4.78
N ILE A 33 18.77 0.51 4.82
CA ILE A 33 19.50 -0.16 5.91
C ILE A 33 20.99 0.20 5.88
N GLU A 34 21.63 0.17 4.70
CA GLU A 34 23.06 0.50 4.54
C GLU A 34 23.38 1.94 4.96
N GLU A 35 22.49 2.88 4.63
CA GLU A 35 22.56 4.29 4.99
C GLU A 35 22.03 4.59 6.41
N LYS A 36 21.62 3.55 7.17
CA LYS A 36 21.09 3.63 8.54
C LYS A 36 19.88 4.55 8.68
N LEU A 37 19.03 4.59 7.67
CA LEU A 37 17.75 5.31 7.70
C LEU A 37 16.66 4.51 8.41
N ILE A 38 16.79 3.17 8.40
CA ILE A 38 15.87 2.21 9.02
C ILE A 38 16.70 1.05 9.59
N ASP A 39 16.19 0.43 10.66
CA ASP A 39 16.81 -0.74 11.31
C ASP A 39 16.04 -2.05 11.01
N GLU A 40 14.89 -1.96 10.35
CA GLU A 40 14.02 -3.08 9.99
C GLU A 40 13.57 -2.99 8.53
N PRO A 41 13.06 -4.08 7.92
CA PRO A 41 12.58 -4.06 6.55
C PRO A 41 11.42 -3.07 6.34
N LEU A 42 11.32 -2.50 5.13
CA LEU A 42 10.23 -1.60 4.73
C LEU A 42 8.84 -2.20 4.98
N GLU A 43 8.71 -3.52 4.93
CA GLU A 43 7.47 -4.24 5.19
C GLU A 43 6.98 -4.13 6.64
N GLU A 44 7.86 -3.93 7.60
CA GLU A 44 7.51 -3.82 9.03
C GLU A 44 7.16 -2.38 9.43
N LEU A 45 7.60 -1.40 8.64
CA LEU A 45 7.34 0.00 8.90
C LEU A 45 5.87 0.39 8.74
N SER A 46 5.42 1.29 9.61
CA SER A 46 4.15 1.97 9.46
C SER A 46 4.12 2.89 8.23
N ILE A 47 2.93 3.27 7.80
CA ILE A 47 2.75 4.20 6.67
C ILE A 47 3.47 5.54 6.93
N GLY A 48 3.43 6.03 8.18
CA GLY A 48 4.10 7.29 8.54
C GLY A 48 5.63 7.17 8.49
N GLU A 49 6.19 6.06 8.97
CA GLU A 49 7.63 5.79 8.87
C GLU A 49 8.07 5.67 7.41
N LEU A 50 7.29 4.99 6.56
CA LEU A 50 7.57 4.90 5.12
C LEU A 50 7.58 6.28 4.44
N GLU A 51 6.66 7.18 4.81
CA GLU A 51 6.65 8.55 4.28
C GLU A 51 7.87 9.36 4.75
N ILE A 52 8.28 9.21 6.02
CA ILE A 52 9.50 9.81 6.55
C ILE A 52 10.73 9.29 5.80
N VAL A 53 10.86 7.97 5.64
CA VAL A 53 11.96 7.34 4.88
C VAL A 53 11.97 7.86 3.45
N PHE A 54 10.82 8.01 2.81
CA PHE A 54 10.75 8.54 1.45
C PHE A 54 11.20 10.01 1.37
N GLU A 55 10.96 10.82 2.40
CA GLU A 55 11.49 12.19 2.46
C GLU A 55 13.02 12.19 2.71
N LEU A 56 13.50 11.37 3.64
CA LEU A 56 14.94 11.25 3.92
C LEU A 56 15.73 10.81 2.68
N LEU A 57 15.22 9.82 1.94
CA LEU A 57 15.82 9.35 0.69
C LEU A 57 15.90 10.45 -0.37
N ARG A 58 14.92 11.36 -0.43
CA ARG A 58 14.94 12.50 -1.37
C ARG A 58 16.05 13.51 -1.07
N HIS A 59 16.66 13.45 0.10
CA HIS A 59 17.82 14.25 0.48
C HIS A 59 19.14 13.45 0.51
N ASN A 60 19.09 12.13 0.31
CA ASN A 60 20.27 11.27 0.25
C ASN A 60 20.89 11.27 -1.15
N SER A 61 22.15 11.71 -1.28
CA SER A 61 22.81 11.83 -2.59
C SER A 61 22.99 10.50 -3.33
N SER A 62 23.24 9.41 -2.60
CA SER A 62 23.36 8.05 -3.17
C SER A 62 22.03 7.62 -3.81
N PHE A 63 20.92 7.83 -3.09
CA PHE A 63 19.58 7.58 -3.61
C PHE A 63 19.25 8.47 -4.80
N ILE A 64 19.50 9.79 -4.73
CA ILE A 64 19.19 10.74 -5.83
C ILE A 64 19.89 10.31 -7.12
N ASN A 65 21.17 9.95 -7.05
CA ASN A 65 21.94 9.49 -8.20
C ASN A 65 21.37 8.19 -8.77
N LYS A 66 21.12 7.20 -7.90
CA LYS A 66 20.56 5.90 -8.28
C LYS A 66 19.18 6.04 -8.91
N ASP A 67 18.33 6.89 -8.33
CA ASP A 67 16.97 7.13 -8.80
C ASP A 67 16.94 7.90 -10.12
N THR A 68 17.89 8.82 -10.33
CA THR A 68 18.04 9.51 -11.62
C THR A 68 18.46 8.54 -12.73
N VAL A 69 19.48 7.71 -12.49
CA VAL A 69 19.91 6.67 -13.44
C VAL A 69 18.80 5.67 -13.73
N GLY A 70 18.06 5.27 -12.68
CA GLY A 70 16.90 4.40 -12.76
C GLY A 70 15.64 5.06 -13.31
N ARG A 71 15.71 6.27 -13.88
CA ARG A 71 14.56 7.01 -14.44
C ARG A 71 13.37 7.09 -13.46
N ARG A 72 13.64 7.40 -12.20
CA ARG A 72 12.67 7.54 -11.10
C ARG A 72 11.97 6.25 -10.68
N MET A 73 12.44 5.09 -11.15
CA MET A 73 11.86 3.79 -10.84
C MET A 73 11.80 3.53 -9.33
N TYR A 74 12.84 3.89 -8.58
CA TYR A 74 12.90 3.61 -7.14
C TYR A 74 11.92 4.50 -6.37
N SER A 75 11.87 5.80 -6.69
CA SER A 75 10.83 6.69 -6.14
C SER A 75 9.41 6.18 -6.42
N ASN A 76 9.17 5.67 -7.63
CA ASN A 76 7.86 5.12 -8.00
C ASN A 76 7.56 3.80 -7.29
N SER A 77 8.55 2.91 -7.13
CA SER A 77 8.43 1.68 -6.33
C SER A 77 7.94 1.98 -4.91
N LEU A 78 8.61 2.91 -4.21
CA LEU A 78 8.25 3.24 -2.83
C LEU A 78 6.87 3.90 -2.75
N ARG A 79 6.52 4.76 -3.70
CA ARG A 79 5.19 5.37 -3.78
C ARG A 79 4.09 4.32 -3.96
N HIS A 80 4.29 3.37 -4.87
CA HIS A 80 3.36 2.27 -5.08
C HIS A 80 3.20 1.41 -3.82
N PHE A 81 4.29 1.15 -3.11
CA PHE A 81 4.27 0.39 -1.87
C PHE A 81 3.51 1.10 -0.75
N ILE A 82 3.69 2.42 -0.60
CA ILE A 82 2.91 3.24 0.33
C ILE A 82 1.42 3.18 -0.02
N SER A 83 1.06 3.29 -1.31
CA SER A 83 -0.34 3.15 -1.75
C SER A 83 -0.93 1.78 -1.43
N TYR A 84 -0.14 0.72 -1.62
CA TYR A 84 -0.51 -0.64 -1.25
C TYR A 84 -0.78 -0.75 0.26
N LYS A 85 0.15 -0.30 1.12
CA LYS A 85 -0.03 -0.30 2.58
C LYS A 85 -1.25 0.50 3.03
N LYS A 86 -1.51 1.66 2.41
CA LYS A 86 -2.72 2.46 2.64
C LYS A 86 -3.98 1.68 2.27
N SER A 87 -3.99 0.99 1.13
CA SER A 87 -5.13 0.18 0.70
C SER A 87 -5.43 -0.97 1.68
N GLU A 88 -4.40 -1.65 2.20
CA GLU A 88 -4.59 -2.70 3.21
C GLU A 88 -5.11 -2.13 4.53
N SER A 89 -4.65 -0.94 4.92
CA SER A 89 -5.16 -0.26 6.13
C SER A 89 -6.64 0.09 5.99
N HIS A 90 -7.07 0.60 4.84
CA HIS A 90 -8.47 0.91 4.57
C HIS A 90 -9.35 -0.34 4.58
N LEU A 91 -8.91 -1.43 3.96
CA LEU A 91 -9.62 -2.72 3.97
C LEU A 91 -9.83 -3.23 5.40
N LYS A 92 -8.79 -3.18 6.25
CA LYS A 92 -8.90 -3.59 7.67
C LYS A 92 -9.87 -2.73 8.48
N VAL A 93 -9.95 -1.42 8.19
CA VAL A 93 -10.93 -0.53 8.82
C VAL A 93 -12.34 -0.92 8.41
N ASP A 94 -12.55 -1.21 7.14
CA ASP A 94 -13.85 -1.60 6.60
C ASP A 94 -14.33 -2.95 7.12
N GLU A 95 -13.45 -3.94 7.19
CA GLU A 95 -13.73 -5.25 7.80
C GLU A 95 -14.18 -5.08 9.26
N LYS A 96 -13.44 -4.33 10.08
CA LYS A 96 -13.82 -4.04 11.47
C LYS A 96 -15.16 -3.32 11.59
N LEU A 97 -15.45 -2.39 10.69
CA LEU A 97 -16.72 -1.68 10.69
C LEU A 97 -17.87 -2.63 10.34
N ILE A 98 -17.71 -3.48 9.32
CA ILE A 98 -18.70 -4.50 8.94
C ILE A 98 -18.94 -5.47 10.11
N GLU A 99 -17.88 -5.95 10.75
CA GLU A 99 -17.98 -6.80 11.94
C GLU A 99 -18.75 -6.10 13.06
N SER A 100 -18.48 -4.81 13.31
CA SER A 100 -19.20 -4.04 14.34
C SER A 100 -20.70 -3.92 14.04
N ILE A 101 -21.09 -3.69 12.77
CA ILE A 101 -22.49 -3.61 12.33
C ILE A 101 -23.17 -4.97 12.50
N GLN A 102 -22.50 -6.07 12.17
CA GLN A 102 -23.03 -7.43 12.32
C GLN A 102 -23.34 -7.77 13.78
N HIS A 103 -22.46 -7.39 14.70
CA HIS A 103 -22.59 -7.67 16.14
C HIS A 103 -23.44 -6.65 16.92
N ASP A 104 -23.88 -5.57 16.28
CA ASP A 104 -24.74 -4.57 16.90
C ASP A 104 -26.09 -5.19 17.33
N LYS A 105 -26.52 -4.97 18.56
CA LYS A 105 -27.76 -5.55 19.11
C LYS A 105 -28.99 -4.65 18.97
N MET A 106 -28.79 -3.38 18.61
CA MET A 106 -29.83 -2.36 18.45
C MET A 106 -30.36 -2.33 17.02
N LEU A 107 -29.52 -2.62 16.02
CA LEU A 107 -29.91 -2.65 14.62
C LEU A 107 -30.73 -3.89 14.26
N SER A 108 -31.82 -3.69 13.53
CA SER A 108 -32.57 -4.77 12.90
C SER A 108 -31.78 -5.42 11.77
N VAL A 109 -32.19 -6.64 11.38
CA VAL A 109 -31.56 -7.37 10.28
C VAL A 109 -31.54 -6.55 8.98
N THR A 110 -32.66 -5.89 8.66
CA THR A 110 -32.77 -5.06 7.45
C THR A 110 -31.86 -3.84 7.48
N GLU A 111 -31.69 -3.19 8.63
CA GLU A 111 -30.77 -2.06 8.79
C GLU A 111 -29.31 -2.48 8.62
N LYS A 112 -28.93 -3.62 9.22
CA LYS A 112 -27.60 -4.21 9.05
C LYS A 112 -27.30 -4.50 7.58
N GLU A 113 -28.23 -5.16 6.89
CA GLU A 113 -28.07 -5.47 5.47
C GLU A 113 -27.94 -4.22 4.60
N SER A 114 -28.74 -3.17 4.88
CA SER A 114 -28.69 -1.90 4.17
C SER A 114 -27.34 -1.20 4.35
N LEU A 115 -26.83 -1.12 5.59
CA LEU A 115 -25.54 -0.51 5.90
C LEU A 115 -24.37 -1.27 5.28
N ILE A 116 -24.37 -2.60 5.34
CA ILE A 116 -23.33 -3.44 4.73
C ILE A 116 -23.35 -3.29 3.20
N LYS A 117 -24.52 -3.36 2.56
CA LYS A 117 -24.65 -3.16 1.09
C LYS A 117 -24.19 -1.77 0.67
N SER A 118 -24.51 -0.73 1.46
CA SER A 118 -24.03 0.62 1.23
C SER A 118 -22.49 0.69 1.28
N ARG A 119 -21.85 0.06 2.27
CA ARG A 119 -20.38 0.02 2.39
C ARG A 119 -19.73 -0.72 1.21
N ILE A 120 -20.30 -1.86 0.81
CA ILE A 120 -19.86 -2.64 -0.36
C ILE A 120 -19.94 -1.80 -1.63
N GLY A 121 -21.06 -1.09 -1.85
CA GLY A 121 -21.31 -0.26 -3.02
C GLY A 121 -20.47 1.03 -3.10
N GLN A 122 -19.95 1.50 -1.97
CA GLN A 122 -19.13 2.71 -1.90
C GLN A 122 -17.62 2.47 -2.06
N GLY A 123 -17.12 1.24 -1.98
CA GLY A 123 -15.65 1.04 -2.01
C GLY A 123 -15.07 -0.34 -2.29
N ILE A 124 -15.83 -1.45 -2.15
CA ILE A 124 -15.18 -2.78 -2.10
C ILE A 124 -15.52 -3.66 -3.33
N PHE A 125 -16.69 -3.49 -3.97
CA PHE A 125 -17.12 -4.40 -5.06
C PHE A 125 -17.75 -3.67 -6.23
N ARG A 126 -16.98 -2.78 -6.88
CA ARG A 126 -17.51 -2.10 -8.07
C ARG A 126 -17.63 -3.01 -9.28
N GLU A 127 -16.98 -4.18 -9.31
CA GLU A 127 -17.20 -5.23 -10.31
C GLU A 127 -16.96 -6.62 -9.71
N LYS A 128 -18.03 -7.37 -9.44
CA LYS A 128 -18.11 -8.85 -9.46
C LYS A 128 -19.52 -9.32 -9.08
N PHE A 129 -20.53 -8.88 -9.82
CA PHE A 129 -21.82 -9.56 -9.99
C PHE A 129 -22.34 -9.23 -11.37
#